data_AF-A0A174N8U5-F1
#
_entry.id   AF-A0A174N8U5-F1
#
_cell.length_a   1.000
_cell.length_b   1.000
_cell.length_c   1.000
_cell.angle_alpha   90.00
_cell.angle_beta   90.00
_cell.angle_gamma   90.00
#
_symmetry.space_group_name_H-M   'P 1'
#
loop_
_entity.id
_entity.type
_entity.pdbx_description
1 polymer ?
#
loop_
_entity_poly.entity_id
_entity_poly.type
_entity_poly.pdbx_seq_one_letter_code
_entity_poly.pdbx_strand_id
1 'polypeptide(L)' 'MPVLNEIFGTNYPLDVSLEQLRNEHQTLNGEKITDSYFRIGKKGYHFECQSTGDSKMVIRMVEYDFAISIENVKKEN' A
#
# COMPACT_ATOMS: atom_id res chain seq x y z
N MET A 1 15.69 0.68 1.18
CA MET A 1 15.53 1.35 2.49
C MET A 1 15.90 2.84 2.51
N PRO A 2 16.90 3.35 1.75
CA PRO A 2 17.27 4.77 1.80
C PRO A 2 16.10 5.74 1.51
N VAL A 3 15.28 5.44 0.50
CA VAL A 3 14.15 6.28 0.08
C VAL A 3 13.09 6.44 1.17
N LEU A 4 12.76 5.39 1.94
CA LEU A 4 11.78 5.50 3.03
C LEU A 4 12.32 6.35 4.18
N ASN A 5 13.62 6.19 4.49
CA ASN A 5 14.29 6.98 5.51
C ASN A 5 14.29 8.47 5.14
N GLU A 6 14.52 8.79 3.87
CA GLU A 6 14.48 10.16 3.37
C GLU A 6 13.06 10.77 3.38
N ILE A 7 12.09 10.06 2.80
CA ILE A 7 10.71 10.59 2.65
C ILE A 7 10.00 10.74 4.00
N PHE A 8 10.16 9.77 4.91
CA PHE A 8 9.39 9.70 6.16
C PHE A 8 10.23 9.99 7.42
N GLY A 9 11.49 10.40 7.26
CA GLY A 9 12.40 10.64 8.38
C GLY A 9 12.65 9.40 9.24
N THR A 10 12.51 8.20 8.67
CA THR A 10 12.79 6.95 9.40
C THR A 10 14.29 6.66 9.41
N ASN A 11 14.72 5.73 10.25
CA ASN A 11 16.12 5.29 10.31
C ASN A 11 16.21 3.77 10.32
N TYR A 12 15.61 3.13 9.32
CA TYR A 12 15.67 1.69 9.18
C TYR A 12 17.08 1.26 8.75
N PRO A 13 17.65 0.21 9.39
CA PRO A 13 18.91 -0.37 8.96
C PRO A 13 18.73 -1.13 7.63
N LEU A 14 19.84 -1.36 6.92
CA LEU A 14 19.82 -1.96 5.58
C LEU A 14 19.32 -3.41 5.57
N ASP A 15 19.51 -4.13 6.68
CA ASP A 15 19.15 -5.54 6.89
C ASP A 15 17.80 -5.72 7.56
N VAL A 16 17.00 -4.65 7.70
CA VAL A 16 15.68 -4.77 8.32
C VAL A 16 14.79 -5.72 7.53
N SER A 17 14.04 -6.55 8.25
CA SER A 17 13.06 -7.44 7.65
C SER A 17 11.93 -6.65 7.00
N LEU A 18 11.66 -6.97 5.73
CA LEU A 18 10.57 -6.45 4.93
C LEU A 18 9.61 -7.59 4.60
N GLU A 19 8.37 -7.46 5.04
CA GLU A 19 7.31 -8.42 4.72
C GLU A 19 6.56 -7.91 3.49
N GLN A 20 6.71 -8.59 2.36
CA GLN A 20 5.91 -8.30 1.17
C GLN A 20 4.49 -8.80 1.40
N LEU A 21 3.51 -7.92 1.19
CA LEU A 21 2.10 -8.23 1.30
C LEU A 21 1.50 -8.41 -0.10
N ARG A 22 0.21 -8.74 -0.15
CA ARG A 22 -0.48 -8.99 -1.41
C ARG A 22 -0.53 -7.70 -2.23
N ASN A 23 0.03 -7.76 -3.43
CA ASN A 23 0.18 -6.66 -4.40
C ASN A 23 -0.95 -6.60 -5.45
N GLU A 24 -1.95 -7.45 -5.29
CA GLU A 24 -3.02 -7.61 -6.25
C GLU A 24 -4.35 -7.65 -5.52
N HIS A 25 -5.10 -6.57 -5.64
CA HIS A 25 -6.51 -6.50 -5.30
C HIS A 25 -7.33 -6.59 -6.58
N GLN A 26 -8.31 -7.50 -6.58
CA GLN A 26 -9.28 -7.61 -7.65
C GLN A 26 -10.60 -7.08 -7.14
N THR A 27 -11.09 -6.01 -7.74
CA THR A 27 -12.38 -5.44 -7.35
C THR A 27 -13.52 -6.38 -7.74
N LEU A 28 -14.71 -6.17 -7.16
CA LEU A 28 -15.92 -6.91 -7.52
C LEU A 28 -16.28 -6.77 -9.01
N ASN A 29 -15.81 -5.70 -9.66
CA ASN A 29 -16.02 -5.44 -11.09
C ASN A 29 -14.96 -6.10 -11.98
N GLY A 30 -14.03 -6.87 -11.40
CA GLY A 30 -12.98 -7.60 -12.13
C GLY A 30 -11.75 -6.77 -12.46
N GLU A 31 -11.70 -5.49 -12.08
CA GLU A 31 -10.53 -4.65 -12.27
C GLU A 31 -9.37 -5.16 -11.40
N LYS A 32 -8.22 -5.39 -12.03
CA LYS A 32 -7.01 -5.84 -11.37
C LYS A 32 -6.12 -4.63 -11.09
N ILE A 33 -5.98 -4.31 -9.83
CA ILE A 33 -5.10 -3.25 -9.35
C ILE A 33 -3.79 -3.89 -8.96
N THR A 34 -2.69 -3.33 -9.46
CA THR A 34 -1.34 -3.82 -9.17
C THR A 34 -0.62 -2.73 -8.40
N ASP A 35 -0.62 -2.88 -7.08
CA ASP A 35 0.05 -1.99 -6.16
C ASP A 35 1.23 -2.70 -5.51
N SER A 36 2.14 -1.97 -4.87
CA SER A 36 3.18 -2.56 -4.05
C SER A 36 2.87 -2.30 -2.59
N TYR A 37 2.48 -3.34 -1.86
CA TYR A 37 2.21 -3.24 -0.43
C TYR A 37 3.22 -4.06 0.38
N PHE A 38 3.90 -3.42 1.32
CA PHE A 38 4.84 -4.09 2.21
C PHE A 38 4.81 -3.52 3.63
N ARG A 39 5.35 -4.27 4.58
CA ARG A 39 5.39 -3.90 6.00
C ARG A 39 6.82 -3.94 6.54
N ILE A 40 7.15 -2.98 7.39
CA ILE A 40 8.36 -3.00 8.21
C ILE A 40 7.94 -2.84 9.67
N GLY A 41 8.06 -3.92 10.44
CA GLY A 41 7.52 -3.99 11.81
C GLY A 41 6.00 -3.77 11.83
N LYS A 42 5.55 -2.67 12.45
CA LYS A 42 4.13 -2.30 12.53
C LYS A 42 3.68 -1.28 11.48
N LYS A 43 4.59 -0.77 10.65
CA LYS A 43 4.27 0.25 9.64
C LYS A 43 4.03 -0.42 8.28
N GLY A 44 2.83 -0.21 7.72
CA GLY A 44 2.49 -0.60 6.36
C GLY A 44 2.82 0.54 5.39
N TYR A 45 3.27 0.18 4.19
CA TYR A 45 3.63 1.10 3.12
C TYR A 45 2.97 0.66 1.83
N HIS A 46 2.16 1.54 1.27
CA HIS A 46 1.46 1.34 0.00
C HIS A 46 2.08 2.23 -1.07
N PHE A 47 2.62 1.63 -2.12
CA PHE A 47 3.23 2.30 -3.26
C PHE A 47 2.38 2.08 -4.51
N GLU A 48 1.74 3.15 -4.95
CA GLU A 48 1.06 3.22 -6.24
C GLU A 48 2.01 3.79 -7.29
N CYS A 49 2.06 3.18 -8.47
CA CYS A 49 2.81 3.69 -9.61
C CYS A 49 1.84 4.07 -10.72
N GLN A 50 1.83 5.35 -11.11
CA GLN A 50 1.06 5.83 -12.25
C GLN A 50 2.01 6.46 -13.26
N SER A 51 1.93 5.98 -14.51
CA SER A 51 2.71 6.52 -15.63
C SER A 51 2.05 7.73 -16.30
N THR A 52 0.79 8.03 -15.96
CA THR A 52 0.03 9.19 -16.45
C THR A 52 -0.09 10.24 -15.36
N GLY A 53 0.01 11.53 -15.71
CA GLY A 53 -0.04 12.64 -14.75
C GLY A 53 -1.45 13.05 -14.29
N ASP A 54 -2.44 12.15 -14.37
CA ASP A 54 -3.80 12.49 -13.96
C ASP A 54 -3.99 12.37 -12.43
N SER A 55 -4.95 13.11 -11.87
CA SER A 55 -5.20 13.16 -10.43
C SER A 55 -5.84 11.89 -9.86
N LYS A 56 -6.05 10.84 -10.66
CA LYS A 56 -6.75 9.64 -10.22
C LYS A 56 -5.91 8.80 -9.26
N MET A 57 -4.58 8.96 -9.24
CA MET A 57 -3.70 8.27 -8.28
C MET A 57 -4.16 8.48 -6.84
N VAL A 58 -4.44 9.73 -6.47
CA VAL A 58 -4.84 10.11 -5.11
C VAL A 58 -6.21 9.53 -4.77
N ILE A 59 -7.14 9.54 -5.73
CA ILE A 59 -8.48 8.97 -5.54
C ILE A 59 -8.38 7.46 -5.28
N ARG A 60 -7.58 6.74 -6.08
CA ARG A 60 -7.38 5.30 -5.93
C ARG A 60 -6.74 4.93 -4.60
N MET A 61 -5.70 5.65 -4.18
CA MET A 61 -5.07 5.43 -2.86
C MET A 61 -6.10 5.55 -1.71
N VAL A 62 -6.98 6.55 -1.77
CA VAL A 62 -8.05 6.72 -0.76
C VAL A 62 -9.06 5.58 -0.83
N GLU A 63 -9.54 5.22 -2.03
CA GLU A 63 -10.50 4.12 -2.21
C GLU A 63 -9.97 2.79 -1.67
N TYR A 64 -8.67 2.52 -1.83
CA TYR A 64 -8.03 1.31 -1.30
C TYR A 64 -7.98 1.28 0.21
N ASP A 65 -7.56 2.37 0.85
CA ASP A 65 -7.50 2.45 2.30
C ASP A 65 -8.90 2.24 2.92
N PHE A 66 -9.94 2.77 2.28
CA PHE A 66 -11.33 2.54 2.67
C PHE A 66 -11.78 1.08 2.46
N ALA A 67 -11.51 0.49 1.29
CA ALA A 67 -11.89 -0.89 1.00
C ALA A 67 -11.25 -1.88 1.98
N ILE A 68 -9.95 -1.73 2.25
CA ILE A 68 -9.21 -2.54 3.22
C ILE A 68 -9.80 -2.38 4.63
N SER A 69 -10.10 -1.14 5.03
CA SER A 69 -10.70 -0.87 6.35
C SER A 69 -12.05 -1.57 6.51
N ILE A 70 -12.90 -1.53 5.48
CA ILE A 70 -14.21 -2.21 5.48
C ILE A 70 -14.04 -3.73 5.55
N GLU A 71 -13.09 -4.30 4.80
CA GLU A 71 -12.81 -5.74 4.86
C GLU A 71 -12.32 -6.19 6.23
N ASN A 72 -11.48 -5.40 6.88
CA ASN A 72 -10.99 -5.72 8.23
C ASN A 72 -12.12 -5.69 9.26
N VAL A 73 -13.02 -4.71 9.20
CA VAL A 73 -14.22 -4.67 10.07
C VAL A 73 -15.10 -5.91 9.88
N LYS A 74 -15.20 -6.45 8.65
CA LYS A 74 -15.96 -7.68 8.39
C LYS A 74 -15.30 -8.94 8.95
N LYS A 75 -13.97 -8.97 9.10
CA LYS A 75 -13.25 -10.12 9.70
C LYS A 75 -13.34 -10.15 11.23
N GLU A 76 -13.63 -9.02 11.85
CA GLU A 76 -13.73 -8.86 13.31
C GLU A 76 -15.15 -9.12 13.87
N ASN A 77 -16.15 -9.33 12.99
CA ASN A 77 -17.53 -9.72 13.35
C ASN A 77 -17.78 -11.20 13.03
#